data_AF-A0A316GFG9-F1
#
_entry.id   AF-A0A316GFG9-F1
#
_cell.length_a   1.000
_cell.length_b   1.000
_cell.length_c   1.000
_cell.angle_alpha   90.00
_cell.angle_beta   90.00
_cell.angle_gamma   90.00
#
_symmetry.space_group_name_H-M   'P 1'
#
loop_
_entity.id
_entity.type
_entity.pdbx_description
1 polymer ?
#
loop_
_entity_poly.entity_id
_entity_poly.type
_entity_poly.pdbx_seq_one_letter_code
_entity_poly.pdbx_strand_id
1 'polypeptide(L)'
;MTEILLGSLVIMGLVVGLAMGLLAFRSRLLPSGDIGLDVNDRMHLRAKRGVRLLDVLHGFDIPIPAACGGKGTCGLCRVTVLGDGAGTPQATERGVLSPRERRAHVRLACQTTLSGDCAVWVPDGILSAGSGFACTVASARMLAPLIREIVLNMPDDRLSTFRAGDFMQITAPAYRLDFATLELPEPFREPWEIAGWSEMRVSSEAAVTRAYSLANRPEDAGTAVFNIRLAVPPPGRETEIPPGLVSSWLFTVNPGDSVTASGPFGDFHVRPGTREMIFVGGGVGMAPLRAMIHQELAGGTDRRIRYFYGARAAADLFYSEEFEALARQHKHFSWRPALSDPAPGDRWTGASGFIHEILQAEMTRHASPEECEYYLCGPPVMISAVLATLQRLGVEPDAIFYDDFGA
;
A
#
# COMPACT_ATOMS: atom_id res chain seq x y z
N MET A 1 31.00 57.86 -11.32
CA MET A 1 30.33 56.99 -10.31
C MET A 1 28.84 57.29 -10.21
N THR A 2 28.43 58.55 -10.05
CA THR A 2 27.02 58.95 -9.90
C THR A 2 26.15 58.59 -11.11
N GLU A 3 26.65 58.79 -12.34
CA GLU A 3 25.90 58.46 -13.58
C GLU A 3 25.65 56.95 -13.74
N ILE A 4 26.64 56.12 -13.40
CA ILE A 4 26.52 54.65 -13.45
C ILE A 4 25.51 54.17 -12.39
N LEU A 5 25.54 54.77 -11.19
CA LEU A 5 24.60 54.47 -10.12
C LEU A 5 23.16 54.86 -10.52
N LEU A 6 23.00 56.05 -11.10
CA LEU A 6 21.69 56.55 -11.54
C LEU A 6 21.11 55.70 -12.68
N GLY A 7 21.94 55.35 -13.68
CA GLY A 7 21.53 54.48 -14.78
C GLY A 7 21.12 53.09 -14.30
N SER A 8 21.86 52.51 -13.35
CA SER A 8 21.54 51.20 -12.77
C SER A 8 20.22 51.23 -11.98
N LEU A 9 19.97 52.29 -11.21
CA LEU A 9 18.72 52.47 -10.45
C LEU A 9 17.50 52.62 -11.37
N VAL A 10 17.64 53.34 -12.50
CA VAL A 10 16.55 53.49 -13.48
C VAL A 10 16.21 52.16 -14.14
N ILE A 11 17.22 51.38 -14.55
CA ILE A 11 17.00 50.05 -15.15
C ILE A 11 16.35 49.11 -14.12
N MET A 12 16.83 49.11 -12.87
CA MET A 12 16.25 48.31 -11.81
C MET A 12 14.78 48.70 -11.55
N GLY A 13 14.48 50.00 -11.53
CA GLY A 13 13.12 50.52 -11.39
C GLY A 13 12.20 50.10 -12.54
N LEU A 14 12.67 50.15 -13.79
CA LEU A 14 11.91 49.70 -14.96
C LEU A 14 11.64 48.19 -14.93
N VAL A 15 12.64 47.38 -14.59
CA VAL A 15 12.49 45.91 -14.51
C VAL A 15 11.54 45.52 -13.38
N VAL A 16 11.69 46.11 -12.19
CA VAL A 16 10.79 45.88 -11.05
C VAL A 16 9.38 46.38 -11.37
N GLY A 17 9.25 47.55 -11.99
CA GLY A 17 7.97 48.11 -12.40
C GLY A 17 7.24 47.23 -13.42
N LEU A 18 7.96 46.71 -14.42
CA LEU A 18 7.41 45.76 -15.40
C LEU A 18 7.00 44.45 -14.73
N ALA A 19 7.84 43.90 -13.84
CA ALA A 19 7.53 42.67 -13.12
C ALA A 19 6.28 42.84 -12.22
N MET A 20 6.19 43.94 -11.47
CA MET A 20 5.02 44.27 -10.66
C MET A 20 3.77 44.48 -11.52
N GLY A 21 3.91 45.14 -12.68
CA GLY A 21 2.83 45.31 -13.66
C GLY A 21 2.32 43.97 -14.19
N LEU A 22 3.22 43.05 -14.56
CA LEU A 22 2.87 41.71 -15.01
C LEU A 22 2.20 40.87 -13.92
N LEU A 23 2.66 40.97 -12.66
CA LEU A 23 2.04 40.28 -11.52
C LEU A 23 0.64 40.82 -11.23
N ALA A 24 0.46 42.15 -11.26
CA ALA A 24 -0.84 42.79 -11.08
C ALA A 24 -1.82 42.48 -12.22
N PHE A 25 -1.31 42.38 -13.46
CA PHE A 25 -2.10 41.98 -14.61
C PHE A 25 -2.54 40.52 -14.51
N ARG A 26 -1.61 39.63 -14.12
CA ARG A 26 -1.90 38.21 -13.87
C ARG A 26 -2.95 38.01 -12.78
N SER A 27 -2.86 38.74 -11.66
CA SER A 27 -3.81 38.61 -10.56
C SER A 27 -5.22 39.14 -10.88
N ARG A 28 -5.34 40.08 -11.84
CA ARG A 28 -6.64 40.58 -12.33
C ARG A 28 -7.27 39.67 -13.39
N LEU A 29 -6.48 39.11 -14.29
CA LEU A 29 -6.98 38.22 -15.36
C LEU A 29 -7.25 36.79 -14.88
N LEU A 30 -6.50 36.32 -13.88
CA LEU A 30 -6.72 35.02 -13.24
C LEU A 30 -7.24 35.28 -11.83
N PRO A 31 -8.54 35.60 -11.66
CA PRO A 31 -9.10 35.72 -10.34
C PRO A 31 -8.89 34.40 -9.59
N SER A 32 -8.36 34.51 -8.37
CA SER A 32 -8.24 33.46 -7.37
C SER A 32 -9.64 33.09 -6.83
N GLY A 33 -10.57 32.79 -7.73
CA GLY A 33 -11.91 32.35 -7.35
C GLY A 33 -11.87 30.93 -6.81
N ASP A 34 -12.77 30.66 -5.87
CA ASP A 34 -13.12 29.29 -5.52
C ASP A 34 -13.59 28.59 -6.80
N ILE A 35 -13.07 27.39 -7.02
CA ILE A 35 -13.52 26.48 -8.08
C ILE A 35 -14.52 25.49 -7.49
N GLY A 36 -15.54 25.14 -8.26
CA GLY A 36 -16.50 24.10 -7.93
C GLY A 36 -15.91 22.72 -8.22
N LEU A 37 -15.97 21.83 -7.24
CA LEU A 37 -15.66 20.42 -7.42
C LEU A 37 -16.92 19.60 -7.14
N ASP A 38 -17.46 18.97 -8.16
CA ASP A 38 -18.57 18.02 -8.04
C ASP A 38 -18.02 16.61 -7.79
N VAL A 39 -18.57 15.90 -6.81
CA VAL A 39 -18.29 14.49 -6.55
C VAL A 39 -19.58 13.68 -6.68
N ASN A 40 -19.58 12.74 -7.64
CA ASN A 40 -20.68 11.82 -7.94
C ASN A 40 -22.05 12.48 -8.19
N ASP A 41 -22.11 13.74 -8.64
CA ASP A 41 -23.35 14.52 -8.79
C ASP A 41 -24.18 14.62 -7.49
N ARG A 42 -23.51 14.43 -6.33
CA ARG A 42 -24.14 14.40 -5.00
C ARG A 42 -23.53 15.42 -4.03
N MET A 43 -22.23 15.70 -4.17
CA MET A 43 -21.52 16.62 -3.29
C MET A 43 -20.90 17.75 -4.11
N HIS A 44 -21.23 18.99 -3.75
CA HIS A 44 -20.64 20.18 -4.36
C HIS A 44 -19.66 20.83 -3.39
N LEU A 45 -18.37 20.67 -3.66
CA LEU A 45 -17.28 21.15 -2.83
C LEU A 45 -16.71 22.44 -3.41
N ARG A 46 -16.14 23.28 -2.55
CA ARG A 46 -15.38 24.46 -2.97
C ARG A 46 -13.91 24.24 -2.72
N ALA A 47 -13.11 24.43 -3.75
CA ALA A 47 -11.66 24.30 -3.68
C ALA A 47 -10.96 25.55 -4.20
N LYS A 48 -9.69 25.71 -3.86
CA LYS A 48 -8.85 26.76 -4.44
C LYS A 48 -8.17 26.24 -5.68
N ARG A 49 -7.99 27.09 -6.70
CA ARG A 49 -7.16 26.75 -7.86
C ARG A 49 -5.71 26.43 -7.42
N GLY A 50 -5.12 25.40 -8.00
CA GLY A 50 -3.72 25.00 -7.77
C GLY A 50 -3.51 23.99 -6.63
N VAL A 51 -4.55 23.59 -5.91
CA VAL A 51 -4.48 22.52 -4.89
C VAL A 51 -4.57 21.14 -5.54
N ARG A 52 -4.07 20.12 -4.85
CA ARG A 52 -4.22 18.73 -5.30
C ARG A 52 -5.63 18.24 -5.02
N LEU A 53 -6.18 17.45 -5.93
CA LEU A 53 -7.49 16.85 -5.78
C LEU A 53 -7.57 15.97 -4.53
N LEU A 54 -6.51 15.22 -4.21
CA LEU A 54 -6.45 14.43 -2.98
C LEU A 54 -6.67 15.27 -1.71
N ASP A 55 -5.97 16.40 -1.59
CA ASP A 55 -6.02 17.24 -0.40
C ASP A 55 -7.43 17.84 -0.21
N VAL A 56 -8.10 18.18 -1.31
CA VAL A 56 -9.49 18.65 -1.28
C VAL A 56 -10.42 17.54 -0.81
N LEU A 57 -10.33 16.35 -1.42
CA LEU A 57 -11.20 15.22 -1.05
C LEU A 57 -11.01 14.83 0.42
N HIS A 58 -9.76 14.74 0.90
CA HIS A 58 -9.46 14.50 2.31
C HIS A 58 -9.98 15.60 3.23
N GLY A 59 -9.87 16.88 2.82
CA GLY A 59 -10.38 18.01 3.60
C GLY A 59 -11.91 18.07 3.74
N PHE A 60 -12.64 17.31 2.91
CA PHE A 60 -14.10 17.15 2.97
C PHE A 60 -14.51 15.73 3.41
N ASP A 61 -13.64 15.05 4.17
CA ASP A 61 -13.88 13.71 4.75
C ASP A 61 -14.18 12.61 3.71
N ILE A 62 -13.64 12.74 2.50
CA ILE A 62 -13.66 11.68 1.47
C ILE A 62 -12.31 10.96 1.50
N PRO A 63 -12.19 9.80 2.17
CA PRO A 63 -10.92 9.14 2.49
C PRO A 63 -10.34 8.38 1.30
N ILE A 64 -9.98 9.07 0.21
CA ILE A 64 -9.32 8.43 -0.94
C ILE A 64 -8.03 7.73 -0.46
N PRO A 65 -7.86 6.43 -0.70
CA PRO A 65 -6.66 5.73 -0.28
C PRO A 65 -5.39 6.28 -0.98
N ALA A 66 -4.37 6.59 -0.19
CA ALA A 66 -3.11 7.17 -0.69
C ALA A 66 -1.90 6.69 0.12
N ALA A 67 -1.58 5.39 0.06
CA ALA A 67 -0.51 4.77 0.85
C ALA A 67 0.87 5.42 0.66
N CYS A 68 1.19 5.87 -0.56
CA CYS A 68 2.48 6.51 -0.88
C CYS A 68 2.62 7.97 -0.38
N GLY A 69 1.67 8.50 0.39
CA GLY A 69 1.72 9.89 0.87
C GLY A 69 1.66 10.94 -0.26
N GLY A 70 1.06 10.58 -1.38
CA GLY A 70 0.92 11.46 -2.54
C GLY A 70 2.16 11.57 -3.43
N LYS A 71 3.11 10.63 -3.35
CA LYS A 71 4.23 10.51 -4.32
C LYS A 71 3.80 10.02 -5.71
N GLY A 72 2.59 9.48 -5.85
CA GLY A 72 2.05 9.01 -7.12
C GLY A 72 2.58 7.64 -7.57
N THR A 73 2.99 6.78 -6.64
CA THR A 73 3.58 5.46 -6.95
C THR A 73 2.64 4.27 -6.69
N CYS A 74 1.81 4.33 -5.64
CA CYS A 74 0.94 3.19 -5.26
C CYS A 74 -0.32 3.03 -6.13
N GLY A 75 -0.73 4.05 -6.87
CA GLY A 75 -1.96 4.02 -7.68
C GLY A 75 -3.29 3.98 -6.92
N LEU A 76 -3.31 3.82 -5.60
CA LEU A 76 -4.56 3.66 -4.83
C LEU A 76 -5.54 4.85 -4.94
N CYS A 77 -5.05 6.05 -5.25
CA CYS A 77 -5.86 7.27 -5.35
C CYS A 77 -6.50 7.48 -6.73
N ARG A 78 -6.91 6.39 -7.40
CA ARG A 78 -7.57 6.44 -8.72
C ARG A 78 -8.95 7.08 -8.59
N VAL A 79 -9.18 8.09 -9.42
CA VAL A 79 -10.47 8.79 -9.55
C VAL A 79 -10.76 9.01 -11.02
N THR A 80 -12.03 9.00 -11.41
CA THR A 80 -12.40 9.30 -12.79
C THR A 80 -12.78 10.77 -12.88
N VAL A 81 -12.12 11.50 -13.78
CA VAL A 81 -12.41 12.92 -14.00
C VAL A 81 -13.41 13.04 -15.14
N LEU A 82 -14.47 13.83 -14.93
CA LEU A 82 -15.56 14.04 -15.89
C LEU A 82 -15.51 15.41 -16.58
N GLY A 83 -14.51 16.25 -16.29
CA GLY A 83 -14.37 17.59 -16.91
C GLY A 83 -12.94 18.09 -17.04
N ASP A 84 -12.75 19.17 -17.79
CA ASP A 84 -11.43 19.70 -18.16
C ASP A 84 -10.70 20.43 -17.01
N GLY A 85 -11.38 20.71 -15.91
CA GLY A 85 -10.84 21.42 -14.74
C GLY A 85 -9.73 20.70 -13.98
N ALA A 86 -9.49 19.41 -14.26
CA ALA A 86 -8.41 18.62 -13.66
C ALA A 86 -7.05 18.74 -14.39
N GLY A 87 -6.97 19.55 -15.44
CA GLY A 87 -5.76 19.72 -16.24
C GLY A 87 -5.32 18.44 -16.97
N THR A 88 -4.08 18.43 -17.46
CA THR A 88 -3.55 17.32 -18.29
C THR A 88 -2.83 16.24 -17.47
N PRO A 89 -2.84 14.96 -17.89
CA PRO A 89 -2.11 13.89 -17.22
C PRO A 89 -0.61 14.14 -17.08
N GLN A 90 -0.09 14.03 -15.86
CA GLN A 90 1.33 14.19 -15.54
C GLN A 90 2.16 12.97 -15.94
N ALA A 91 3.49 13.11 -15.95
CA ALA A 91 4.40 12.01 -16.27
C ALA A 91 4.31 10.85 -15.26
N THR A 92 4.13 11.17 -13.98
CA THR A 92 3.93 10.22 -12.88
C THR A 92 2.72 9.33 -13.13
N GLU A 93 1.60 9.92 -13.58
CA GLU A 93 0.39 9.19 -13.93
C GLU A 93 0.61 8.20 -15.08
N ARG A 94 1.47 8.51 -16.04
CA ARG A 94 1.76 7.61 -17.18
C ARG A 94 2.52 6.35 -16.79
N GLY A 95 3.26 6.39 -15.67
CA GLY A 95 4.00 5.23 -15.15
C GLY A 95 3.12 4.25 -14.37
N VAL A 96 1.98 4.71 -13.86
CA VAL A 96 1.08 3.91 -13.01
C VAL A 96 -0.21 3.54 -13.71
N LEU A 97 -0.76 4.42 -14.55
CA LEU A 97 -2.03 4.21 -15.24
C LEU A 97 -1.82 3.61 -16.64
N SER A 98 -2.53 2.52 -16.90
CA SER A 98 -2.56 1.87 -18.21
C SER A 98 -3.06 2.82 -19.31
N PRO A 99 -2.75 2.56 -20.58
CA PRO A 99 -3.33 3.31 -21.70
C PRO A 99 -4.86 3.27 -21.71
N ARG A 100 -5.48 2.17 -21.23
CA ARG A 100 -6.93 2.01 -21.15
C ARG A 100 -7.54 2.94 -20.10
N GLU A 101 -6.99 2.95 -18.88
CA GLU A 101 -7.42 3.85 -17.80
C GLU A 101 -7.31 5.32 -18.20
N ARG A 102 -6.20 5.72 -18.84
CA ARG A 102 -6.02 7.11 -19.29
C ARG A 102 -7.04 7.54 -20.35
N ARG A 103 -7.43 6.64 -21.26
CA ARG A 103 -8.51 6.90 -22.24
C ARG A 103 -9.88 6.98 -21.58
N ALA A 104 -10.07 6.31 -20.44
CA ALA A 104 -11.27 6.38 -19.62
C ALA A 104 -11.26 7.56 -18.63
N HIS A 105 -10.36 8.54 -18.80
CA HIS A 105 -10.22 9.71 -17.93
C HIS A 105 -9.93 9.40 -16.45
N VAL A 106 -9.35 8.22 -16.16
CA VAL A 106 -8.83 7.91 -14.83
C VAL A 106 -7.58 8.73 -14.57
N ARG A 107 -7.49 9.31 -13.38
CA ARG A 107 -6.40 10.15 -12.89
C ARG A 107 -5.97 9.72 -11.49
N LEU A 108 -4.76 10.11 -11.09
CA LEU A 108 -4.31 9.96 -9.71
C LEU A 108 -4.65 11.23 -8.94
N ALA A 109 -5.58 11.17 -7.97
CA ALA A 109 -6.01 12.33 -7.20
C ALA A 109 -4.82 13.07 -6.53
N CYS A 110 -3.79 12.33 -6.12
CA CYS A 110 -2.60 12.92 -5.49
C CYS A 110 -1.67 13.69 -6.45
N GLN A 111 -1.75 13.42 -7.75
CA GLN A 111 -0.95 14.09 -8.79
C GLN A 111 -1.78 15.09 -9.60
N THR A 112 -3.11 15.08 -9.42
CA THR A 112 -4.02 15.94 -10.17
C THR A 112 -4.15 17.28 -9.46
N THR A 113 -3.73 18.35 -10.13
CA THR A 113 -3.89 19.73 -9.66
C THR A 113 -5.09 20.38 -10.31
N LEU A 114 -6.00 20.94 -9.51
CA LEU A 114 -7.20 21.57 -10.04
C LEU A 114 -6.91 22.95 -10.64
N SER A 115 -7.27 23.16 -11.91
CA SER A 115 -7.10 24.41 -12.66
C SER A 115 -8.40 25.16 -12.91
N GLY A 116 -9.56 24.49 -12.78
CA GLY A 116 -10.89 25.05 -12.98
C GLY A 116 -11.97 24.17 -12.36
N ASP A 117 -13.23 24.50 -12.61
CA ASP A 117 -14.37 23.70 -12.15
C ASP A 117 -14.30 22.29 -12.74
N CYS A 118 -14.55 21.30 -11.91
CA CYS A 118 -14.35 19.91 -12.26
C CYS A 118 -15.42 19.02 -11.62
N ALA A 119 -15.78 17.96 -12.32
CA ALA A 119 -16.56 16.86 -11.75
C ALA A 119 -15.68 15.61 -11.67
N VAL A 120 -15.81 14.85 -10.59
CA VAL A 120 -15.07 13.61 -10.37
C VAL A 120 -16.02 12.51 -9.91
N TRP A 121 -15.74 11.30 -10.36
CA TRP A 121 -16.40 10.10 -9.89
C TRP A 121 -15.46 9.30 -8.98
N VAL A 122 -15.97 8.97 -7.79
CA VAL A 122 -15.32 8.20 -6.73
C VAL A 122 -16.19 6.99 -6.41
N PRO A 123 -15.65 5.77 -6.29
CA PRO A 123 -16.42 4.59 -5.89
C PRO A 123 -17.22 4.82 -4.59
N ASP A 124 -18.49 4.40 -4.58
CA ASP A 124 -19.39 4.57 -3.43
C ASP A 124 -18.83 3.96 -2.13
N GLY A 125 -18.06 2.86 -2.24
CA GLY A 125 -17.38 2.25 -1.09
C GLY A 125 -16.44 3.23 -0.36
N ILE A 126 -15.72 4.07 -1.10
CA ILE A 126 -14.83 5.08 -0.52
C ILE A 126 -15.63 6.22 0.12
N LEU A 127 -16.70 6.67 -0.53
CA LEU A 127 -17.58 7.71 0.02
C LEU A 127 -18.26 7.26 1.32
N SER A 128 -18.63 5.97 1.41
CA SER A 128 -19.31 5.41 2.58
C SER A 128 -18.38 5.12 3.77
N ALA A 129 -17.06 5.09 3.55
CA ALA A 129 -16.07 4.76 4.58
C ALA A 129 -15.90 5.86 5.64
N GLY A 130 -16.19 7.13 5.31
CA GLY A 130 -16.15 8.27 6.23
C GLY A 130 -14.80 8.49 6.93
N SER A 131 -14.81 9.14 8.10
CA SER A 131 -13.62 9.45 8.91
C SER A 131 -12.98 8.24 9.62
N GLY A 132 -13.45 7.01 9.32
CA GLY A 132 -13.09 5.79 10.04
C GLY A 132 -13.92 5.57 11.32
N PHE A 133 -13.65 4.44 11.97
CA PHE A 133 -14.32 3.96 13.16
C PHE A 133 -13.31 3.34 14.14
N ALA A 134 -13.66 3.34 15.42
CA ALA A 134 -12.84 2.73 16.46
C ALA A 134 -13.04 1.21 16.49
N CYS A 135 -11.94 0.48 16.50
CA CYS A 135 -11.88 -0.97 16.70
C CYS A 135 -11.12 -1.27 18.00
N THR A 136 -11.42 -2.40 18.63
CA THR A 136 -10.66 -2.85 19.81
C THR A 136 -9.67 -3.92 19.42
N VAL A 137 -8.42 -3.84 19.89
CA VAL A 137 -7.42 -4.88 19.66
C VAL A 137 -7.84 -6.15 20.40
N ALA A 138 -8.12 -7.22 19.66
CA ALA A 138 -8.45 -8.52 20.20
C ALA A 138 -7.18 -9.28 20.61
N SER A 139 -6.17 -9.28 19.74
CA SER A 139 -4.87 -9.89 19.99
C SER A 139 -3.78 -9.19 19.20
N ALA A 140 -2.56 -9.24 19.72
CA ALA A 140 -1.38 -8.72 19.03
C ALA A 140 -0.16 -9.58 19.39
N ARG A 141 0.37 -10.34 18.43
CA ARG A 141 1.49 -11.27 18.64
C ARG A 141 2.58 -11.12 17.59
N MET A 142 3.83 -11.37 17.96
CA MET A 142 4.94 -11.40 17.00
C MET A 142 4.90 -12.71 16.22
N LEU A 143 4.94 -12.62 14.88
CA LEU A 143 5.02 -13.75 13.95
C LEU A 143 6.46 -13.97 13.45
N ALA A 144 7.22 -12.88 13.32
CA ALA A 144 8.62 -12.86 12.92
C ALA A 144 9.31 -11.66 13.61
N PRO A 145 10.65 -11.51 13.57
CA PRO A 145 11.35 -10.43 14.26
C PRO A 145 10.79 -9.03 13.97
N LEU A 146 10.39 -8.76 12.73
CA LEU A 146 9.81 -7.48 12.31
C LEU A 146 8.33 -7.54 11.95
N ILE A 147 7.62 -8.64 12.25
CA ILE A 147 6.23 -8.81 11.83
C ILE A 147 5.33 -9.16 13.01
N ARG A 148 4.27 -8.38 13.22
CA ARG A 148 3.19 -8.70 14.16
C ARG A 148 1.91 -9.09 13.43
N GLU A 149 1.21 -10.07 13.97
CA GLU A 149 -0.22 -10.24 13.74
C GLU A 149 -0.98 -9.31 14.67
N ILE A 150 -1.89 -8.51 14.13
CA ILE A 150 -2.82 -7.70 14.92
C ILE A 150 -4.22 -8.06 14.49
N VAL A 151 -5.06 -8.44 15.45
CA VAL A 151 -6.47 -8.75 15.22
C VAL A 151 -7.30 -7.67 15.88
N LEU A 152 -8.18 -7.03 15.11
CA LEU A 152 -9.10 -6.00 15.58
C LEU A 152 -10.52 -6.56 15.60
N ASN A 153 -11.24 -6.38 16.70
CA ASN A 153 -12.68 -6.61 16.76
C ASN A 153 -13.38 -5.47 16.02
N MET A 154 -14.22 -5.84 15.05
CA MET A 154 -15.02 -4.88 14.31
C MET A 154 -16.27 -4.49 15.12
N PRO A 155 -16.72 -3.24 15.06
CA PRO A 155 -17.96 -2.85 15.73
C PRO A 155 -19.17 -3.53 15.06
N ASP A 156 -20.22 -3.80 15.85
CA ASP A 156 -21.37 -4.61 15.44
C ASP A 156 -22.09 -4.08 14.19
N ASP A 157 -22.13 -2.75 14.04
CA ASP A 157 -22.73 -2.06 12.89
C ASP A 157 -21.87 -2.12 11.62
N ARG A 158 -20.63 -2.61 11.73
CA ARG A 158 -19.65 -2.76 10.65
C ARG A 158 -19.13 -4.19 10.51
N LEU A 159 -19.93 -5.17 10.95
CA LEU A 159 -19.72 -6.60 10.65
C LEU A 159 -19.99 -6.87 9.17
N SER A 160 -19.17 -6.30 8.28
CA SER A 160 -19.21 -6.57 6.84
C SER A 160 -18.35 -7.78 6.51
N THR A 161 -18.78 -8.56 5.51
CA THR A 161 -17.91 -9.57 4.90
C THR A 161 -16.84 -8.86 4.07
N PHE A 162 -15.60 -8.85 4.56
CA PHE A 162 -14.46 -8.40 3.77
C PHE A 162 -14.26 -9.33 2.57
N ARG A 163 -13.86 -8.77 1.44
CA ARG A 163 -13.45 -9.57 0.29
C ARG A 163 -11.97 -9.86 0.40
N ALA A 164 -11.55 -11.09 0.13
CA ALA A 164 -10.13 -11.42 0.17
C ALA A 164 -9.30 -10.52 -0.76
N GLY A 165 -8.23 -9.95 -0.20
CA GLY A 165 -7.38 -8.95 -0.85
C GLY A 165 -7.82 -7.49 -0.65
N ASP A 166 -8.91 -7.25 0.08
CA ASP A 166 -9.18 -5.94 0.66
C ASP A 166 -8.07 -5.51 1.64
N PHE A 167 -7.97 -4.21 1.86
CA PHE A 167 -7.15 -3.56 2.85
C PHE A 167 -7.97 -2.54 3.65
N MET A 168 -7.44 -2.15 4.80
CA MET A 168 -7.98 -1.05 5.59
C MET A 168 -6.90 0.00 5.80
N GLN A 169 -7.33 1.24 6.03
CA GLN A 169 -6.44 2.28 6.50
C GLN A 169 -6.47 2.29 8.03
N ILE A 170 -5.30 2.34 8.67
CA ILE A 170 -5.15 2.48 10.11
C ILE A 170 -4.50 3.82 10.42
N THR A 171 -5.08 4.54 11.38
CA THR A 171 -4.61 5.86 11.82
C THR A 171 -3.92 5.76 13.16
N ALA A 172 -2.62 6.05 13.18
CA ALA A 172 -1.89 6.29 14.42
C ALA A 172 -2.18 7.72 14.92
N PRO A 173 -2.47 7.92 16.22
CA PRO A 173 -2.57 9.24 16.81
C PRO A 173 -1.17 9.90 16.94
N ALA A 174 -1.11 11.12 17.45
CA ALA A 174 0.16 11.71 17.87
C ALA A 174 0.76 10.89 19.04
N TYR A 175 2.05 10.57 18.95
CA TYR A 175 2.73 9.73 19.95
C TYR A 175 4.24 9.97 19.96
N ARG A 176 4.90 9.49 21.02
CA ARG A 176 6.36 9.37 21.13
C ARG A 176 6.69 7.96 21.60
N LEU A 177 7.69 7.34 20.99
CA LEU A 177 8.11 5.98 21.31
C LEU A 177 9.63 5.88 21.37
N ASP A 178 10.10 5.25 22.44
CA ASP A 178 11.46 4.72 22.56
C ASP A 178 11.37 3.19 22.43
N PHE A 179 12.08 2.62 21.45
CA PHE A 179 11.96 1.19 21.12
C PHE A 179 12.44 0.29 22.25
N ALA A 180 13.27 0.80 23.16
CA ALA A 180 13.69 0.09 24.37
C ALA A 180 12.53 -0.25 25.31
N THR A 181 11.37 0.38 25.14
CA THR A 181 10.16 0.12 25.94
C THR A 181 9.27 -0.98 25.37
N LEU A 182 9.57 -1.50 24.17
CA LEU A 182 8.77 -2.53 23.53
C LEU A 182 8.99 -3.89 24.20
N GLU A 183 7.89 -4.57 24.53
CA GLU A 183 7.93 -5.92 25.07
C GLU A 183 8.10 -6.96 23.95
N LEU A 184 9.31 -7.51 23.85
CA LEU A 184 9.66 -8.52 22.86
C LEU A 184 9.64 -9.93 23.47
N PRO A 185 8.98 -10.91 22.82
CA PRO A 185 9.12 -12.31 23.16
C PRO A 185 10.59 -12.77 23.05
N GLU A 186 10.99 -13.69 23.93
CA GLU A 186 12.37 -14.19 24.05
C GLU A 186 13.03 -14.56 22.70
N PRO A 187 12.35 -15.28 21.76
CA PRO A 187 12.97 -15.67 20.50
C PRO A 187 13.42 -14.52 19.60
N PHE A 188 12.94 -13.30 19.86
CA PHE A 188 13.15 -12.14 19.00
C PHE A 188 14.03 -11.05 19.64
N ARG A 189 14.41 -11.19 20.92
CA ARG A 189 15.22 -10.20 21.65
C ARG A 189 16.63 -10.08 21.07
N GLU A 190 17.35 -11.19 20.97
CA GLU A 190 18.72 -11.22 20.45
C GLU A 190 18.80 -10.66 19.01
N PRO A 191 17.94 -11.04 18.05
CA PRO A 191 17.91 -10.40 16.73
C PRO A 191 17.71 -8.88 16.76
N TRP A 192 16.88 -8.37 17.67
CA TRP A 192 16.64 -6.94 17.82
C TRP A 192 17.83 -6.19 18.40
N GLU A 193 18.49 -6.78 19.41
CA GLU A 193 19.71 -6.23 20.01
C GLU A 193 20.86 -6.19 19.01
N ILE A 194 21.10 -7.29 18.28
CA ILE A 194 22.14 -7.38 17.25
C ILE A 194 21.89 -6.35 16.14
N ALA A 195 20.62 -6.13 15.76
CA ALA A 195 20.26 -5.17 14.73
C ALA A 195 20.21 -3.71 15.22
N GLY A 196 20.37 -3.46 16.52
CA GLY A 196 20.33 -2.12 17.12
C GLY A 196 18.94 -1.46 17.11
N TRP A 197 17.88 -2.21 16.86
CA TRP A 197 16.52 -1.65 16.75
C TRP A 197 15.99 -1.13 18.09
N SER A 198 16.45 -1.70 19.20
CA SER A 198 16.10 -1.28 20.56
C SER A 198 16.54 0.16 20.89
N GLU A 199 17.50 0.73 20.17
CA GLU A 199 18.00 2.09 20.41
C GLU A 199 17.23 3.16 19.65
N MET A 200 16.29 2.77 18.80
CA MET A 200 15.57 3.69 17.93
C MET A 200 14.50 4.49 18.68
N ARG A 201 14.26 5.71 18.20
CA ARG A 201 13.19 6.59 18.68
C ARG A 201 12.40 7.13 17.52
N VAL A 202 11.10 7.29 17.72
CA VAL A 202 10.19 7.85 16.73
C VAL A 202 9.12 8.66 17.41
N SER A 203 8.65 9.70 16.74
CA SER A 203 7.52 10.49 17.21
C SER A 203 6.71 11.02 16.04
N SER A 204 5.44 11.26 16.29
CA SER A 204 4.56 11.98 15.39
C SER A 204 3.76 13.01 16.17
N GLU A 205 3.77 14.25 15.69
CA GLU A 205 3.01 15.36 16.29
C GLU A 205 1.57 15.44 15.77
N ALA A 206 1.24 14.68 14.72
CA ALA A 206 -0.06 14.66 14.07
C ALA A 206 -0.52 13.21 13.85
N ALA A 207 -1.81 13.03 13.58
CA ALA A 207 -2.33 11.72 13.20
C ALA A 207 -1.79 11.33 11.81
N VAL A 208 -1.40 10.06 11.66
CA VAL A 208 -0.84 9.54 10.41
C VAL A 208 -1.56 8.26 10.02
N THR A 209 -2.04 8.20 8.79
CA THR A 209 -2.79 7.06 8.25
C THR A 209 -1.96 6.26 7.25
N ARG A 210 -1.99 4.93 7.34
CA ARG A 210 -1.38 4.01 6.36
C ARG A 210 -2.31 2.84 6.03
N ALA A 211 -2.16 2.30 4.83
CA ALA A 211 -2.93 1.14 4.37
C ALA A 211 -2.26 -0.17 4.83
N TYR A 212 -3.08 -1.14 5.24
CA TYR A 212 -2.68 -2.48 5.62
C TYR A 212 -3.68 -3.49 5.08
N SER A 213 -3.20 -4.47 4.30
CA SER A 213 -4.03 -5.52 3.73
C SER A 213 -4.57 -6.47 4.79
N LEU A 214 -5.80 -6.93 4.57
CA LEU A 214 -6.44 -7.91 5.43
C LEU A 214 -5.87 -9.30 5.14
N ALA A 215 -5.58 -10.03 6.22
CA ALA A 215 -5.10 -11.40 6.22
C ALA A 215 -6.20 -12.41 6.58
N ASN A 216 -7.46 -11.95 6.67
CA ASN A 216 -8.61 -12.73 7.14
C ASN A 216 -8.80 -14.06 6.43
N ARG A 217 -9.13 -15.07 7.22
CA ARG A 217 -9.77 -16.30 6.75
C ARG A 217 -11.28 -16.16 6.82
N PRO A 218 -12.04 -17.03 6.12
CA PRO A 218 -13.49 -17.07 6.25
C PRO A 218 -13.99 -17.24 7.70
N GLU A 219 -13.23 -17.95 8.54
CA GLU A 219 -13.54 -18.17 9.96
C GLU A 219 -13.26 -16.95 10.86
N ASP A 220 -12.53 -15.95 10.38
CA ASP A 220 -12.19 -14.72 11.13
C ASP A 220 -13.32 -13.66 11.06
N ALA A 221 -14.55 -14.08 10.75
CA ALA A 221 -15.71 -13.20 10.60
C ALA A 221 -15.95 -12.35 11.85
N GLY A 222 -16.17 -11.05 11.65
CA GLY A 222 -16.31 -10.07 12.73
C GLY A 222 -15.00 -9.52 13.31
N THR A 223 -13.86 -9.99 12.81
CA THR A 223 -12.55 -9.43 13.14
C THR A 223 -11.82 -8.99 11.87
N ALA A 224 -10.87 -8.06 11.99
CA ALA A 224 -9.93 -7.71 10.93
C ALA A 224 -8.52 -8.16 11.33
N VAL A 225 -7.90 -9.02 10.53
CA VAL A 225 -6.58 -9.61 10.80
C VAL A 225 -5.55 -8.93 9.91
N PHE A 226 -4.43 -8.49 10.48
CA PHE A 226 -3.36 -7.82 9.76
C PHE A 226 -2.00 -8.46 10.02
N ASN A 227 -1.11 -8.44 9.02
CA ASN A 227 0.31 -8.70 9.21
C ASN A 227 1.09 -7.38 9.04
N ILE A 228 1.61 -6.86 10.14
CA ILE A 228 2.23 -5.54 10.20
C ILE A 228 3.75 -5.71 10.24
N ARG A 229 4.44 -5.19 9.23
CA ARG A 229 5.89 -5.11 9.24
C ARG A 229 6.34 -3.80 9.88
N LEU A 230 7.19 -3.89 10.88
CA LEU A 230 7.91 -2.73 11.40
C LEU A 230 8.86 -2.20 10.33
N ALA A 231 8.64 -0.95 9.94
CA ALA A 231 9.46 -0.30 8.93
C ALA A 231 10.67 0.33 9.62
N VAL A 232 11.71 -0.48 9.81
CA VAL A 232 13.01 -0.01 10.30
C VAL A 232 13.81 0.64 9.16
N PRO A 233 14.76 1.54 9.46
CA PRO A 233 15.63 2.12 8.45
C PRO A 233 16.40 1.03 7.69
N PRO A 234 16.67 1.20 6.39
CA PRO A 234 17.54 0.29 5.66
C PRO A 234 18.93 0.23 6.31
N PRO A 235 19.61 -0.94 6.31
CA PRO A 235 20.96 -1.06 6.84
C PRO A 235 21.92 -0.03 6.24
N GLY A 236 22.68 0.65 7.09
CA GLY A 236 23.60 1.73 6.73
C GLY A 236 22.96 3.09 6.49
N ARG A 237 21.64 3.24 6.71
CA ARG A 237 20.89 4.50 6.60
C ARG A 237 20.12 4.87 7.86
N GLU A 238 20.51 4.30 9.00
CA GLU A 238 19.85 4.44 10.30
C GLU A 238 19.81 5.88 10.79
N THR A 239 20.78 6.71 10.39
CA THR A 239 20.86 8.13 10.75
C THR A 239 20.12 9.05 9.77
N GLU A 240 19.81 8.57 8.56
CA GLU A 240 19.20 9.37 7.49
C GLU A 240 17.68 9.17 7.39
N ILE A 241 17.23 7.93 7.59
CA ILE A 241 15.83 7.55 7.40
C ILE A 241 15.26 7.20 8.77
N PRO A 242 14.21 7.91 9.24
CA PRO A 242 13.56 7.55 10.50
C PRO A 242 12.73 6.26 10.37
N PRO A 243 12.46 5.55 11.48
CA PRO A 243 11.50 4.45 11.49
C PRO A 243 10.10 4.87 11.02
N GLY A 244 9.33 3.93 10.50
CA GLY A 244 7.99 4.18 9.98
C GLY A 244 6.99 4.55 11.07
N LEU A 245 6.26 5.66 10.86
CA LEU A 245 5.39 6.24 11.89
C LEU A 245 4.23 5.33 12.32
N VAL A 246 3.49 4.72 11.39
CA VAL A 246 2.30 3.93 11.78
C VAL A 246 2.68 2.52 12.23
N SER A 247 3.66 1.88 11.56
CA SER A 247 4.10 0.54 11.95
C SER A 247 4.81 0.53 13.31
N SER A 248 5.56 1.58 13.65
CA SER A 248 6.16 1.69 14.99
C SER A 248 5.09 1.83 16.09
N TRP A 249 4.06 2.65 15.87
CA TRP A 249 2.92 2.74 16.79
C TRP A 249 2.15 1.42 16.91
N LEU A 250 1.93 0.71 15.80
CA LEU A 250 1.29 -0.61 15.83
C LEU A 250 2.12 -1.67 16.57
N PHE A 251 3.41 -1.44 16.82
CA PHE A 251 4.21 -2.30 17.69
C PHE A 251 4.00 -2.03 19.18
N THR A 252 3.36 -0.92 19.55
CA THR A 252 3.02 -0.59 20.94
C THR A 252 1.64 -1.07 21.36
N VAL A 253 0.76 -1.41 20.42
CA VAL A 253 -0.63 -1.76 20.74
C VAL A 253 -0.72 -3.13 21.41
N ASN A 254 -1.61 -3.23 22.38
CA ASN A 254 -1.88 -4.41 23.19
C ASN A 254 -3.37 -4.76 23.17
N PRO A 255 -3.74 -6.01 23.53
CA PRO A 255 -5.14 -6.39 23.66
C PRO A 255 -5.91 -5.41 24.56
N GLY A 256 -7.08 -4.97 24.09
CA GLY A 256 -7.92 -3.96 24.76
C GLY A 256 -7.71 -2.52 24.28
N ASP A 257 -6.63 -2.22 23.58
CA ASP A 257 -6.40 -0.87 23.03
C ASP A 257 -7.42 -0.51 21.94
N SER A 258 -7.68 0.79 21.78
CA SER A 258 -8.53 1.32 20.71
C SER A 258 -7.68 1.75 19.52
N VAL A 259 -8.03 1.26 18.33
CA VAL A 259 -7.38 1.57 17.04
C VAL A 259 -8.40 2.17 16.09
N THR A 260 -8.08 3.31 15.47
CA THR A 260 -8.97 3.89 14.45
C THR A 260 -8.64 3.30 13.09
N ALA A 261 -9.65 2.77 12.40
CA ALA A 261 -9.51 2.21 11.07
C ALA A 261 -10.62 2.67 10.13
N SER A 262 -10.36 2.68 8.81
CA SER A 262 -11.36 2.94 7.78
C SER A 262 -11.21 1.96 6.61
N GLY A 263 -12.31 1.73 5.89
CA GLY A 263 -12.41 0.72 4.84
C GLY A 263 -13.57 -0.27 5.09
N PRO A 264 -13.55 -1.44 4.45
CA PRO A 264 -12.48 -1.97 3.58
C PRO A 264 -12.37 -1.23 2.23
N PHE A 265 -11.21 -1.34 1.60
CA PHE A 265 -10.90 -0.84 0.27
C PHE A 265 -10.15 -1.93 -0.50
N GLY A 266 -10.18 -1.91 -1.84
CA GLY A 266 -9.32 -2.82 -2.61
C GLY A 266 -9.90 -3.16 -3.98
N ASP A 267 -9.00 -3.45 -4.91
CA ASP A 267 -9.32 -4.04 -6.23
C ASP A 267 -8.47 -5.31 -6.49
N PHE A 268 -7.58 -5.66 -5.56
CA PHE A 268 -6.72 -6.82 -5.66
C PHE A 268 -7.51 -8.03 -5.17
N HIS A 269 -8.18 -8.70 -6.10
CA HIS A 269 -8.99 -9.89 -5.82
C HIS A 269 -8.71 -10.97 -6.84
N VAL A 270 -8.94 -12.22 -6.46
CA VAL A 270 -8.99 -13.32 -7.40
C VAL A 270 -10.05 -13.03 -8.47
N ARG A 271 -9.64 -13.17 -9.74
CA ARG A 271 -10.53 -13.01 -10.89
C ARG A 271 -11.37 -14.26 -11.06
N PRO A 272 -12.68 -14.12 -11.38
CA PRO A 272 -13.50 -15.25 -11.78
C PRO A 272 -12.90 -15.91 -13.02
N GLY A 273 -12.79 -17.23 -13.00
CA GLY A 273 -12.20 -17.98 -14.10
C GLY A 273 -11.91 -19.42 -13.71
N THR A 274 -11.31 -20.17 -14.63
CA THR A 274 -10.94 -21.59 -14.46
C THR A 274 -9.43 -21.82 -14.53
N ARG A 275 -8.65 -20.75 -14.75
CA ARG A 275 -7.19 -20.81 -14.90
C ARG A 275 -6.52 -21.19 -13.59
N GLU A 276 -5.38 -21.89 -13.68
CA GLU A 276 -4.52 -22.17 -12.53
C GLU A 276 -4.05 -20.86 -11.87
N MET A 277 -4.05 -20.82 -10.54
CA MET A 277 -3.67 -19.65 -9.75
C MET A 277 -2.27 -19.81 -9.17
N ILE A 278 -1.40 -18.85 -9.46
CA ILE A 278 -0.03 -18.80 -8.98
C ILE A 278 0.13 -17.58 -8.07
N PHE A 279 0.20 -17.83 -6.77
CA PHE A 279 0.46 -16.81 -5.76
C PHE A 279 1.96 -16.70 -5.52
N VAL A 280 2.49 -15.48 -5.49
CA VAL A 280 3.91 -15.22 -5.19
C VAL A 280 4.02 -14.13 -4.14
N GLY A 281 4.45 -14.52 -2.94
CA GLY A 281 4.51 -13.66 -1.76
C GLY A 281 5.91 -13.43 -1.22
N GLY A 282 6.08 -12.34 -0.48
CA GLY A 282 7.25 -12.11 0.36
C GLY A 282 6.98 -11.12 1.48
N GLY A 283 7.54 -11.38 2.66
CA GLY A 283 7.29 -10.58 3.87
C GLY A 283 5.79 -10.44 4.16
N VAL A 284 5.33 -9.21 4.46
CA VAL A 284 3.91 -8.97 4.75
C VAL A 284 2.98 -9.07 3.54
N GLY A 285 3.51 -9.31 2.34
CA GLY A 285 2.70 -9.75 1.22
C GLY A 285 1.97 -11.08 1.48
N MET A 286 2.33 -11.79 2.56
CA MET A 286 1.55 -12.89 3.10
C MET A 286 0.08 -12.52 3.34
N ALA A 287 -0.23 -11.33 3.84
CA ALA A 287 -1.58 -10.97 4.29
C ALA A 287 -2.64 -11.13 3.18
N PRO A 288 -2.60 -10.38 2.07
CA PRO A 288 -3.65 -10.47 1.06
C PRO A 288 -3.67 -11.84 0.37
N LEU A 289 -2.50 -12.47 0.16
CA LEU A 289 -2.40 -13.77 -0.51
C LEU A 289 -2.97 -14.89 0.37
N ARG A 290 -2.71 -14.85 1.68
CA ARG A 290 -3.33 -15.75 2.66
C ARG A 290 -4.85 -15.64 2.61
N ALA A 291 -5.39 -14.42 2.64
CA ALA A 291 -6.84 -14.21 2.58
C ALA A 291 -7.44 -14.81 1.31
N MET A 292 -6.81 -14.60 0.14
CA MET A 292 -7.28 -15.13 -1.14
C MET A 292 -7.24 -16.66 -1.17
N ILE A 293 -6.13 -17.26 -0.75
CA ILE A 293 -5.96 -18.72 -0.75
C ILE A 293 -7.03 -19.37 0.14
N HIS A 294 -7.24 -18.85 1.35
CA HIS A 294 -8.27 -19.38 2.24
C HIS A 294 -9.69 -19.20 1.68
N GLN A 295 -9.99 -18.05 1.07
CA GLN A 295 -11.30 -17.82 0.45
C GLN A 295 -11.56 -18.81 -0.69
N GLU A 296 -10.58 -19.02 -1.57
CA GLU A 296 -10.73 -19.93 -2.71
C GLU A 296 -10.87 -21.39 -2.27
N LEU A 297 -10.06 -21.84 -1.30
CA LEU A 297 -10.11 -23.22 -0.79
C LEU A 297 -11.41 -23.48 -0.02
N ALA A 298 -11.85 -22.55 0.83
CA ALA A 298 -13.12 -22.68 1.56
C ALA A 298 -14.33 -22.58 0.64
N GLY A 299 -14.21 -21.85 -0.48
CA GLY A 299 -15.22 -21.78 -1.54
C GLY A 299 -15.34 -23.06 -2.38
N GLY A 300 -14.47 -24.06 -2.15
CA GLY A 300 -14.50 -25.33 -2.86
C GLY A 300 -14.00 -25.23 -4.31
N THR A 301 -13.07 -24.33 -4.58
CA THR A 301 -12.48 -24.21 -5.93
C THR A 301 -11.83 -25.52 -6.38
N ASP A 302 -12.02 -25.88 -7.65
CA ASP A 302 -11.29 -26.98 -8.30
C ASP A 302 -10.02 -26.50 -9.01
N ARG A 303 -9.78 -25.18 -9.01
CA ARG A 303 -8.61 -24.57 -9.65
C ARG A 303 -7.34 -25.02 -8.92
N ARG A 304 -6.30 -25.35 -9.68
CA ARG A 304 -4.99 -25.60 -9.10
C ARG A 304 -4.44 -24.31 -8.51
N ILE A 305 -3.88 -24.40 -7.30
CA ILE A 305 -3.28 -23.28 -6.58
C ILE A 305 -1.83 -23.63 -6.24
N ARG A 306 -0.90 -22.75 -6.62
CA ARG A 306 0.50 -22.79 -6.19
C ARG A 306 0.83 -21.54 -5.43
N TYR A 307 1.35 -21.70 -4.21
CA TYR A 307 1.82 -20.56 -3.43
C TYR A 307 3.34 -20.64 -3.25
N PHE A 308 4.04 -19.71 -3.89
CA PHE A 308 5.48 -19.48 -3.77
C PHE A 308 5.69 -18.35 -2.75
N TYR A 309 6.51 -18.57 -1.72
CA TYR A 309 6.76 -17.53 -0.72
C TYR A 309 8.23 -17.42 -0.35
N GLY A 310 8.78 -16.22 -0.50
CA GLY A 310 10.15 -15.90 -0.15
C GLY A 310 10.27 -15.29 1.25
N ALA A 311 11.15 -15.86 2.06
CA ALA A 311 11.61 -15.28 3.33
C ALA A 311 13.13 -15.19 3.34
N ARG A 312 13.70 -14.39 4.25
CA ARG A 312 15.16 -14.26 4.37
C ARG A 312 15.73 -15.48 5.10
N ALA A 313 15.34 -15.67 6.36
CA ALA A 313 15.69 -16.82 7.18
C ALA A 313 14.42 -17.55 7.68
N ALA A 314 14.58 -18.69 8.35
CA ALA A 314 13.44 -19.46 8.86
C ALA A 314 12.59 -18.66 9.88
N ALA A 315 13.22 -17.76 10.64
CA ALA A 315 12.53 -16.87 11.57
C ALA A 315 11.58 -15.85 10.89
N ASP A 316 11.75 -15.60 9.60
CA ASP A 316 10.89 -14.71 8.81
C ASP A 316 9.74 -15.46 8.11
N LEU A 317 9.70 -16.79 8.24
CA LEU A 317 8.73 -17.67 7.62
C LEU A 317 7.62 -18.02 8.64
N PHE A 318 6.47 -17.35 8.51
CA PHE A 318 5.33 -17.51 9.41
C PHE A 318 4.11 -18.12 8.70
N TYR A 319 3.16 -18.63 9.49
CA TYR A 319 2.02 -19.46 9.02
C TYR A 319 2.41 -20.74 8.25
N SER A 320 3.66 -21.20 8.34
CA SER A 320 4.12 -22.42 7.64
C SER A 320 3.26 -23.64 7.96
N GLU A 321 3.00 -23.89 9.24
CA GLU A 321 2.20 -25.04 9.69
C GLU A 321 0.78 -25.01 9.10
N GLU A 322 0.22 -23.81 8.96
CA GLU A 322 -1.10 -23.59 8.37
C GLU A 322 -1.11 -23.96 6.88
N PHE A 323 -0.17 -23.44 6.08
CA PHE A 323 -0.10 -23.75 4.65
C PHE A 323 0.32 -25.20 4.38
N GLU A 324 1.14 -25.79 5.24
CA GLU A 324 1.44 -27.21 5.18
C GLU A 324 0.20 -28.07 5.46
N ALA A 325 -0.65 -27.67 6.42
CA ALA A 325 -1.92 -28.34 6.67
C ALA A 325 -2.86 -28.23 5.47
N LEU A 326 -2.99 -27.04 4.86
CA LEU A 326 -3.76 -26.85 3.64
C LEU A 326 -3.24 -27.73 2.49
N ALA A 327 -1.91 -27.85 2.32
CA ALA A 327 -1.31 -28.69 1.29
C ALA A 327 -1.55 -30.19 1.51
N ARG A 328 -1.68 -30.63 2.77
CA ARG A 328 -2.09 -32.00 3.09
C ARG A 328 -3.58 -32.24 2.85
N GLN A 329 -4.43 -31.24 3.08
CA GLN A 329 -5.89 -31.34 2.96
C GLN A 329 -6.38 -31.22 1.51
N HIS A 330 -5.76 -30.36 0.70
CA HIS A 330 -6.21 -30.04 -0.66
C HIS A 330 -5.20 -30.51 -1.71
N LYS A 331 -5.55 -31.55 -2.47
CA LYS A 331 -4.68 -32.13 -3.52
C LYS A 331 -4.30 -31.16 -4.65
N HIS A 332 -5.11 -30.12 -4.86
CA HIS A 332 -4.86 -29.09 -5.88
C HIS A 332 -4.13 -27.86 -5.34
N PHE A 333 -3.80 -27.81 -4.03
CA PHE A 333 -3.00 -26.75 -3.42
C PHE A 333 -1.55 -27.21 -3.20
N SER A 334 -0.60 -26.30 -3.34
CA SER A 334 0.82 -26.60 -3.09
C SER A 334 1.56 -25.39 -2.54
N TRP A 335 2.29 -25.62 -1.44
CA TRP A 335 3.04 -24.62 -0.69
C TRP A 335 4.55 -24.75 -0.97
N ARG A 336 5.19 -23.65 -1.38
CA ARG A 336 6.60 -23.59 -1.82
C ARG A 336 7.34 -22.44 -1.12
N PRO A 337 7.71 -22.62 0.15
CA PRO A 337 8.57 -21.66 0.83
C PRO A 337 10.01 -21.76 0.30
N ALA A 338 10.68 -20.60 0.21
CA ALA A 338 12.11 -20.52 -0.09
C ALA A 338 12.80 -19.50 0.80
N LEU A 339 14.02 -19.84 1.25
CA LEU A 339 14.86 -18.96 2.07
C LEU A 339 16.01 -18.39 1.22
N SER A 340 16.15 -17.07 1.17
CA SER A 340 17.24 -16.44 0.42
C SER A 340 18.58 -16.47 1.15
N ASP A 341 18.55 -16.49 2.48
CA ASP A 341 19.72 -16.42 3.36
C ASP A 341 19.44 -17.25 4.64
N PRO A 342 19.29 -18.59 4.52
CA PRO A 342 19.01 -19.46 5.66
C PRO A 342 20.15 -19.35 6.68
N ALA A 343 19.82 -19.12 7.95
CA ALA A 343 20.83 -19.02 8.98
C ALA A 343 21.48 -20.40 9.21
N PRO A 344 22.77 -20.47 9.60
CA PRO A 344 23.46 -21.74 9.84
C PRO A 344 22.75 -22.68 10.83
N GLY A 345 21.93 -22.13 11.74
CA GLY A 345 21.14 -22.88 12.72
C GLY A 345 19.76 -23.35 12.25
N ASP A 346 19.27 -22.91 11.09
CA ASP A 346 17.87 -23.12 10.67
C ASP A 346 17.55 -24.57 10.31
N ARG A 347 18.58 -25.41 10.07
CA ARG A 347 18.44 -26.80 9.56
C ARG A 347 17.50 -26.89 8.34
N TRP A 348 17.47 -25.84 7.53
CA TRP A 348 16.59 -25.74 6.38
C TRP A 348 16.95 -26.76 5.30
N THR A 349 15.97 -27.57 4.89
CA THR A 349 16.12 -28.59 3.84
C THR A 349 15.25 -28.29 2.60
N GLY A 350 14.49 -27.19 2.64
CA GLY A 350 13.65 -26.74 1.53
C GLY A 350 14.43 -26.00 0.45
N ALA A 351 13.70 -25.26 -0.39
CA ALA A 351 14.31 -24.47 -1.46
C ALA A 351 15.12 -23.29 -0.89
N SER A 352 16.31 -23.07 -1.45
CA SER A 352 17.17 -21.93 -1.10
C SER A 352 17.42 -21.07 -2.32
N GLY A 353 17.43 -19.74 -2.15
CA GLY A 353 17.56 -18.76 -3.23
C GLY A 353 16.39 -17.77 -3.25
N PHE A 354 16.38 -16.88 -4.24
CA PHE A 354 15.29 -15.92 -4.36
C PHE A 354 14.04 -16.56 -4.93
N ILE A 355 12.85 -16.16 -4.45
CA ILE A 355 11.59 -16.83 -4.82
C ILE A 355 11.29 -16.81 -6.33
N HIS A 356 11.74 -15.77 -7.04
CA HIS A 356 11.58 -15.66 -8.49
C HIS A 356 12.40 -16.70 -9.27
N GLU A 357 13.52 -17.18 -8.71
CA GLU A 357 14.36 -18.25 -9.29
C GLU A 357 13.68 -19.60 -9.10
N ILE A 358 13.09 -19.83 -7.93
CA ILE A 358 12.31 -21.04 -7.63
C ILE A 358 11.07 -21.11 -8.52
N LEU A 359 10.35 -19.99 -8.64
CA LEU A 359 9.23 -19.84 -9.57
C LEU A 359 9.68 -20.13 -11.00
N GLN A 360 10.79 -19.56 -11.46
CA GLN A 360 11.29 -19.79 -12.81
C GLN A 360 11.61 -21.27 -13.06
N ALA A 361 12.35 -21.90 -12.14
CA ALA A 361 12.77 -23.30 -12.27
C ALA A 361 11.58 -24.25 -12.38
N GLU A 362 10.50 -23.97 -11.65
CA GLU A 362 9.30 -24.80 -11.70
C GLU A 362 8.40 -24.46 -12.90
N MET A 363 8.15 -23.18 -13.17
CA MET A 363 7.24 -22.77 -14.23
C MET A 363 7.81 -23.01 -15.63
N THR A 364 9.14 -23.10 -15.79
CA THR A 364 9.76 -23.54 -17.06
C THR A 364 9.40 -25.00 -17.40
N ARG A 365 9.07 -25.83 -16.41
CA ARG A 365 8.62 -27.21 -16.61
C ARG A 365 7.10 -27.32 -16.70
N HIS A 366 6.39 -26.21 -16.52
CA HIS A 366 4.94 -26.16 -16.67
C HIS A 366 4.57 -26.25 -18.15
N ALA A 367 3.47 -26.93 -18.47
CA ALA A 367 3.06 -27.13 -19.86
C ALA A 367 2.65 -25.81 -20.55
N SER A 368 1.96 -24.94 -19.81
CA SER A 368 1.41 -23.67 -20.29
C SER A 368 1.44 -22.60 -19.20
N PRO A 369 2.63 -22.11 -18.77
CA PRO A 369 2.72 -21.05 -17.75
C PRO A 369 1.96 -19.77 -18.13
N GLU A 370 1.91 -19.41 -19.41
CA GLU A 370 1.19 -18.26 -19.97
C GLU A 370 -0.34 -18.33 -19.82
N GLU A 371 -0.90 -19.52 -19.58
CA GLU A 371 -2.34 -19.72 -19.34
C GLU A 371 -2.73 -19.60 -17.86
N CYS A 372 -1.77 -19.38 -16.97
CA CYS A 372 -2.01 -19.20 -15.53
C CYS A 372 -2.35 -17.75 -15.18
N GLU A 373 -2.99 -17.55 -14.04
CA GLU A 373 -3.16 -16.23 -13.41
C GLU A 373 -2.17 -16.06 -12.27
N TYR A 374 -1.53 -14.90 -12.19
CA TYR A 374 -0.48 -14.62 -11.22
C TYR A 374 -0.91 -13.52 -10.25
N TYR A 375 -0.82 -13.81 -8.95
CA TYR A 375 -1.18 -12.89 -7.87
C TYR A 375 0.07 -12.62 -7.03
N LEU A 376 0.61 -11.40 -7.11
CA LEU A 376 1.89 -11.04 -6.49
C LEU A 376 1.69 -10.03 -5.36
N CYS A 377 2.36 -10.23 -4.23
CA CYS A 377 2.40 -9.21 -3.18
C CYS A 377 3.67 -9.34 -2.36
N GLY A 378 4.39 -8.23 -2.15
CA GLY A 378 5.61 -8.22 -1.35
C GLY A 378 6.54 -7.05 -1.66
N PRO A 379 7.83 -7.14 -1.32
CA PRO A 379 8.78 -6.05 -1.51
C PRO A 379 8.90 -5.64 -3.00
N PRO A 380 9.08 -4.34 -3.32
CA PRO A 380 9.19 -3.87 -4.70
C PRO A 380 10.28 -4.58 -5.53
N VAL A 381 11.40 -4.93 -4.90
CA VAL A 381 12.50 -5.69 -5.53
C VAL A 381 12.08 -7.10 -5.91
N MET A 382 11.24 -7.74 -5.10
CA MET A 382 10.69 -9.07 -5.37
C MET A 382 9.68 -9.00 -6.51
N ILE A 383 8.72 -8.07 -6.43
CA ILE A 383 7.71 -7.89 -7.48
C ILE A 383 8.40 -7.65 -8.83
N SER A 384 9.38 -6.74 -8.89
CA SER A 384 10.12 -6.44 -10.12
C SER A 384 10.84 -7.67 -10.70
N ALA A 385 11.50 -8.47 -9.86
CA ALA A 385 12.17 -9.69 -10.29
C ALA A 385 11.19 -10.77 -10.79
N VAL A 386 10.03 -10.91 -10.13
CA VAL A 386 8.98 -11.83 -10.57
C VAL A 386 8.38 -11.38 -11.90
N LEU A 387 8.06 -10.09 -12.07
CA LEU A 387 7.55 -9.55 -13.33
C LEU A 387 8.52 -9.81 -14.50
N ALA A 388 9.82 -9.61 -14.29
CA ALA A 388 10.84 -9.93 -15.29
C ALA A 388 10.91 -11.45 -15.60
N THR A 389 10.72 -12.31 -14.60
CA THR A 389 10.61 -13.76 -14.80
C THR A 389 9.37 -14.12 -15.59
N LEU A 390 8.20 -13.58 -15.27
CA LEU A 390 6.94 -13.85 -15.97
C LEU A 390 6.98 -13.37 -17.42
N GLN A 391 7.59 -12.22 -17.68
CA GLN A 391 7.81 -11.73 -19.04
C GLN A 391 8.65 -12.70 -19.87
N ARG A 392 9.73 -13.26 -19.30
CA ARG A 392 10.56 -14.28 -19.98
C ARG A 392 9.81 -15.59 -20.23
N LEU A 393 8.83 -15.91 -19.39
CA LEU A 393 7.95 -17.06 -19.54
C LEU A 393 6.79 -16.81 -20.53
N GLY A 394 6.69 -15.61 -21.12
CA GLY A 394 5.64 -15.28 -22.10
C GLY A 394 4.27 -14.99 -21.48
N VAL A 395 4.21 -14.70 -20.18
CA VAL A 395 2.96 -14.36 -19.50
C VAL A 395 2.53 -12.95 -19.88
N GLU A 396 1.30 -12.82 -20.36
CA GLU A 396 0.72 -11.53 -20.73
C GLU A 396 0.41 -10.66 -19.49
N PRO A 397 0.62 -9.33 -19.56
CA PRO A 397 0.39 -8.43 -18.43
C PRO A 397 -1.02 -8.51 -17.84
N ASP A 398 -2.04 -8.78 -18.66
CA ASP A 398 -3.44 -8.86 -18.22
C ASP A 398 -3.73 -10.10 -17.33
N ALA A 399 -2.82 -11.07 -17.28
CA ALA A 399 -2.89 -12.24 -16.40
C ALA A 399 -2.12 -12.04 -15.08
N ILE A 400 -1.49 -10.87 -14.88
CA ILE A 400 -0.67 -10.56 -13.71
C ILE A 400 -1.35 -9.50 -12.87
N PHE A 401 -1.68 -9.85 -11.64
CA PHE A 401 -2.29 -8.99 -10.64
C PHE A 401 -1.31 -8.81 -9.50
N TYR A 402 -1.08 -7.57 -9.06
CA TYR A 402 -0.22 -7.34 -7.92
C TYR A 402 -0.68 -6.13 -7.11
N ASP A 403 -0.39 -6.18 -5.81
CA ASP A 403 -0.56 -5.07 -4.89
C ASP A 403 0.83 -4.57 -4.46
N ASP A 404 1.08 -3.28 -4.69
CA ASP A 404 2.33 -2.60 -4.34
C ASP A 404 2.07 -1.68 -3.15
N PHE A 405 2.59 -2.08 -1.99
CA PHE A 405 2.46 -1.33 -0.75
C PHE A 405 3.12 0.05 -0.78
N GLY A 406 3.92 0.35 -1.80
CA GLY A 406 4.61 1.62 -1.96
C GLY A 406 5.76 1.79 -0.95
N ALA A 407 6.81 2.48 -1.37
CA ALA A 407 8.01 2.71 -0.56
C ALA A 407 7.92 3.90 0.41
#